data_AF-A0A2D9TE58-F1
#
_entry.id   AF-A0A2D9TE58-F1
#
_cell.length_a   1.000
_cell.length_b   1.000
_cell.length_c   1.000
_cell.angle_alpha   90.00
_cell.angle_beta   90.00
_cell.angle_gamma   90.00
#
_symmetry.space_group_name_H-M   'P 1'
#
loop_
_entity.id
_entity.type
_entity.pdbx_description
1 polymer ?
#
loop_
_entity_poly.entity_id
_entity_poly.type
_entity_poly.pdbx_seq_one_letter_code
_entity_poly.pdbx_strand_id
1 'polypeptide(L)' 'MIEILTHVSGIDFDEALEGAVIVDVARRSVRVIGPKPLLRNKRAAGRHKDLEDAEWLAEVLLAGVERDDLDDP' A
#
# COMPACT_ATOMS: atom_id res chain seq x y z
N MET A 1 11.69 -2.66 -17.76
CA MET A 1 10.41 -3.10 -18.37
C MET A 1 9.29 -2.56 -17.49
N ILE A 2 8.25 -1.99 -18.07
CA ILE A 2 7.07 -1.50 -17.33
C ILE A 2 5.91 -2.41 -17.72
N GLU A 3 5.19 -2.90 -16.73
CA GLU A 3 3.97 -3.69 -16.92
C GLU A 3 2.76 -2.81 -16.61
N ILE A 4 1.73 -2.91 -17.46
CA ILE A 4 0.47 -2.23 -17.26
C ILE A 4 -0.58 -3.31 -16.99
N LEU A 5 -1.18 -3.25 -15.81
CA LEU A 5 -2.19 -4.21 -15.36
C LEU A 5 -3.52 -3.48 -15.21
N THR A 6 -4.59 -4.07 -15.75
CA THR A 6 -5.96 -3.59 -15.56
C THR A 6 -6.69 -4.35 -14.46
N HIS A 7 -6.01 -5.30 -13.83
CA HIS A 7 -6.54 -6.11 -12.75
C HIS A 7 -5.41 -6.57 -11.83
N VAL A 8 -5.68 -6.60 -10.54
CA VAL A 8 -4.78 -7.08 -9.50
C VAL A 8 -5.57 -7.90 -8.49
N SER A 9 -4.92 -8.88 -7.84
CA SER A 9 -5.62 -9.76 -6.91
C SER A 9 -6.08 -9.03 -5.65
N GLY A 10 -7.30 -9.33 -5.19
CA GLY A 10 -7.77 -8.96 -3.85
C GLY A 10 -8.20 -7.50 -3.65
N ILE A 11 -8.13 -6.65 -4.67
CA ILE A 11 -8.73 -5.29 -4.67
C ILE A 11 -9.22 -4.90 -6.07
N ASP A 12 -10.24 -4.06 -6.16
CA ASP A 12 -10.65 -3.38 -7.39
C ASP A 12 -10.03 -1.97 -7.55
N PHE A 13 -10.44 -1.25 -8.60
CA PHE A 13 -9.93 0.10 -8.87
C PHE A 13 -10.33 1.13 -7.83
N ASP A 14 -11.56 1.05 -7.30
CA ASP A 14 -12.05 2.01 -6.32
C ASP A 14 -11.36 1.76 -4.98
N GLU A 15 -11.19 0.49 -4.59
CA GLU A 15 -10.41 0.08 -3.44
C GLU A 15 -8.93 0.47 -3.57
N ALA A 16 -8.33 0.36 -4.76
CA ALA A 16 -6.96 0.79 -5.01
C ALA A 16 -6.76 2.31 -4.85
N LEU A 17 -7.82 3.09 -5.03
CA LEU A 17 -7.83 4.55 -4.84
C LEU A 17 -8.08 4.96 -3.38
N GLU A 18 -8.57 4.05 -2.54
CA GLU A 18 -8.83 4.31 -1.12
C GLU A 18 -7.53 4.66 -0.38
N GLY A 19 -7.45 5.89 0.14
CA GLY A 19 -6.26 6.37 0.84
C GLY A 19 -5.01 6.41 -0.04
N ALA A 20 -5.16 6.48 -1.37
CA ALA A 20 -4.06 6.63 -2.29
C ALA A 20 -3.30 7.93 -2.01
N VAL A 21 -1.97 7.86 -2.07
CA VAL A 21 -1.10 9.00 -1.78
C VAL A 21 -0.43 9.51 -3.06
N ILE A 22 -0.16 10.81 -3.11
CA ILE A 22 0.62 11.42 -4.19
C ILE A 22 2.05 11.54 -3.72
N VAL A 23 2.97 10.95 -4.49
CA VAL A 23 4.41 11.01 -4.25
C VAL A 23 5.08 11.75 -5.40
N ASP A 24 6.16 12.47 -5.10
CA ASP A 24 6.98 13.10 -6.13
C ASP A 24 8.11 12.16 -6.55
N VAL A 25 8.09 11.76 -7.83
CA VAL A 25 9.10 10.88 -8.41
C VAL A 25 9.67 11.58 -9.64
N ALA A 26 10.96 11.90 -9.58
CA ALA A 26 11.66 12.58 -10.68
C ALA A 26 10.97 13.88 -11.14
N ARG A 27 10.51 14.71 -10.18
CA ARG A 27 9.78 15.96 -10.41
C ARG A 27 8.41 15.76 -11.07
N ARG A 28 7.79 14.62 -10.84
CA ARG A 28 6.45 14.29 -11.33
C ARG A 28 5.61 13.78 -10.17
N SER A 29 4.41 14.32 -10.05
CA SER A 29 3.42 13.85 -9.10
C SER A 29 2.80 12.55 -9.62
N VAL A 30 3.03 11.46 -8.88
CA VAL A 30 2.51 10.12 -9.21
C VAL A 30 1.61 9.67 -8.07
N ARG A 31 0.43 9.16 -8.41
CA ARG A 31 -0.47 8.53 -7.44
C ARG A 31 -0.08 7.08 -7.23
N VAL A 32 0.02 6.65 -5.98
CA VAL A 32 0.31 5.27 -5.60
C VAL A 32 -0.76 4.75 -4.65
N ILE A 33 -0.97 3.43 -4.66
CA ILE A 33 -1.97 2.74 -3.83
C ILE A 33 -1.67 3.00 -2.36
N GLY A 34 -2.73 3.27 -1.58
CA GLY A 34 -2.61 3.47 -0.14
C GLY A 34 -2.11 2.22 0.60
N PRO A 35 -1.60 2.36 1.82
CA PRO A 35 -1.02 1.22 2.55
C PRO A 35 -2.01 0.09 2.83
N LYS A 36 -3.26 0.40 3.18
CA LYS A 36 -4.27 -0.62 3.52
C LYS A 36 -4.70 -1.45 2.29
N PRO A 37 -5.06 -0.87 1.14
CA PRO A 37 -5.35 -1.66 -0.06
C PRO A 37 -4.11 -2.41 -0.58
N LEU A 38 -2.91 -1.80 -0.49
CA LEU A 38 -1.67 -2.46 -0.89
C LEU A 38 -1.40 -3.74 -0.08
N LEU A 39 -1.63 -3.69 1.24
CA LEU A 39 -1.51 -4.85 2.12
C LEU A 39 -2.49 -5.97 1.72
N ARG A 40 -3.74 -5.64 1.42
CA ARG A 40 -4.75 -6.60 0.94
C ARG A 40 -4.31 -7.26 -0.37
N ASN A 41 -3.83 -6.45 -1.32
CA ASN A 41 -3.33 -6.94 -2.59
C ASN A 41 -2.15 -7.91 -2.42
N LYS A 42 -1.16 -7.54 -1.60
CA LYS A 42 0.02 -8.37 -1.33
C LYS A 42 -0.33 -9.71 -0.70
N ARG A 43 -1.22 -9.72 0.30
CA ARG A 43 -1.74 -10.96 0.91
C ARG A 43 -2.48 -11.84 -0.10
N ALA A 44 -3.31 -11.24 -0.95
CA ALA A 44 -4.09 -11.98 -1.96
C ALA A 44 -3.25 -12.51 -3.13
N ALA A 45 -2.15 -11.83 -3.49
CA ALA A 45 -1.25 -12.28 -4.55
C ALA A 45 -0.48 -13.55 -4.16
N GLY A 46 -0.24 -13.77 -2.86
CA GLY A 46 0.22 -15.04 -2.30
C GLY A 46 1.59 -15.54 -2.78
N ARG A 47 2.35 -14.74 -3.55
CA ARG A 47 3.73 -15.08 -3.92
C ARG A 47 4.60 -14.97 -2.66
N HIS A 48 5.56 -15.87 -2.50
CA HIS A 48 6.40 -15.95 -1.30
C HIS A 48 7.02 -14.59 -0.91
N LYS A 49 7.45 -13.79 -1.89
CA LYS A 49 7.99 -12.44 -1.67
C LYS A 49 6.91 -11.41 -1.26
N ASP A 50 5.70 -11.54 -1.77
CA ASP A 50 4.61 -10.61 -1.42
C ASP A 50 4.08 -10.83 0.00
N LEU A 51 4.22 -12.03 0.55
CA LEU A 51 3.85 -12.32 1.95
C LEU A 51 4.83 -11.66 2.93
N GLU A 52 6.13 -11.73 2.66
CA GLU A 52 7.16 -11.04 3.44
C GLU A 52 6.97 -9.51 3.39
N ASP A 53 6.70 -8.96 2.19
CA ASP A 53 6.38 -7.54 2.03
C ASP A 53 5.12 -7.15 2.82
N ALA A 54 4.11 -8.03 2.86
CA ALA A 54 2.85 -7.79 3.59
C ALA A 54 3.06 -7.77 5.11
N GLU A 55 3.90 -8.66 5.64
CA GLU A 55 4.24 -8.68 7.06
C GLU A 55 4.96 -7.40 7.46
N TRP A 56 6.01 -7.02 6.72
CA TRP A 56 6.74 -5.78 6.96
C TRP A 56 5.83 -4.54 6.89
N LEU A 57 4.96 -4.46 5.88
CA LEU A 57 4.01 -3.35 5.73
C LEU A 57 3.02 -3.28 6.90
N ALA A 58 2.57 -4.42 7.43
CA ALA A 58 1.70 -4.46 8.59
C ALA A 58 2.40 -3.94 9.86
N GLU A 59 3.67 -4.30 10.07
CA GLU A 59 4.47 -3.81 11.20
C GLU A 59 4.66 -2.29 11.15
N VAL A 60 5.00 -1.75 9.97
CA VAL A 60 5.16 -0.29 9.77
C VAL A 60 3.85 0.45 10.03
N LEU A 61 2.72 -0.12 9.62
CA LEU A 61 1.41 0.49 9.87
C LEU A 61 1.05 0.50 11.36
N LEU A 62 1.34 -0.57 12.09
CA LEU A 62 1.12 -0.62 13.54
C LEU A 62 2.01 0.41 14.26
N ALA A 63 3.29 0.50 13.88
CA ALA A 63 4.21 1.48 14.45
C ALA A 63 3.83 2.94 14.12
N GLY A 64 3.15 3.17 12.99
CA GLY A 64 2.59 4.47 12.63
C GLY A 64 1.38 4.85 13.49
N VAL A 65 0.49 3.89 13.77
CA VAL A 65 -0.67 4.10 14.65
C VAL A 65 -0.21 4.44 16.07
N GLU A 66 0.78 3.70 16.61
CA GLU A 66 1.31 4.01 17.94
C GLU A 66 1.94 5.41 18.05
N ARG A 67 2.41 5.99 16.93
CA ARG A 67 2.94 7.37 16.91
C ARG A 67 1.83 8.41 16.85
N ASP A 68 0.79 8.18 16.08
CA ASP A 68 -0.37 9.07 16.02
C ASP A 68 -1.09 9.14 17.39
N ASP A 69 -1.08 8.05 18.17
CA ASP A 69 -1.64 8.00 19.54
C ASP A 69 -0.81 8.77 20.59
N LEU A 70 0.44 9.14 20.29
CA LEU A 70 1.34 9.91 21.16
C LEU A 70 1.30 11.43 20.90
N ASP A 71 0.63 11.85 19.82
CA ASP A 71 0.47 13.25 19.40
C ASP A 71 -0.92 13.82 19.75
N ASP A 72 -1.76 13.10 20.53
CA ASP A 72 -3.02 13.61 21.10
C ASP A 72 -2.75 14.29 22.47
N PRO A 73 -3.05 15.59 22.65
CA PRO A 73 -2.68 16.38 23.84
C PRO A 73 -3.40 16.04 25.15
#